data_AF-A0A0S8G6N2-F1
#
_entry.id   AF-A0A0S8G6N2-F1
#
_cell.length_a   1.000
_cell.length_b   1.000
_cell.length_c   1.000
_cell.angle_alpha   90.00
_cell.angle_beta   90.00
_cell.angle_gamma   90.00
#
_symmetry.space_group_name_H-M   'P 1'
#
loop_
_entity.id
_entity.type
_entity.pdbx_description
1 polymer ?
#
loop_
_entity_poly.entity_id
_entity_poly.type
_entity_poly.pdbx_seq_one_letter_code
_entity_poly.pdbx_strand_id
1 'polypeptide(L)'
;MYERDAFYPPSVASLGEPAIMRDLRLAQLVIYPLRYNPVRRELHVYQNVEVEVVFTDDGTNEKGMMRRRPSASFEELYRSLVLNYDELGRGVDGVERGSYLIITHDQFIEEIAPLAEWKRRKGWDVVVTPLSVIGSSPSATDI
;
A
#
# COMPACT_ATOMS: atom_id res chain seq x y z
N MET A 1 26.38 26.46 -0.46
CA MET A 1 25.89 25.72 0.73
C MET A 1 26.85 25.84 1.92
N TYR A 2 28.16 25.70 1.72
CA TYR A 2 29.17 25.78 2.80
C TYR A 2 29.45 27.18 3.37
N GLU A 3 28.99 28.24 2.71
CA GLU A 3 29.19 29.64 3.14
C GLU A 3 28.02 30.18 3.97
N ARG A 4 26.99 29.35 4.23
CA ARG A 4 25.79 29.76 4.94
C ARG A 4 25.94 29.48 6.43
N ASP A 5 25.85 30.52 7.25
CA ASP A 5 25.85 30.41 8.72
C ASP A 5 24.48 29.93 9.23
N ALA A 6 24.16 28.66 8.99
CA ALA A 6 22.94 28.01 9.46
C ALA A 6 23.15 26.50 9.61
N PHE A 7 22.44 25.88 10.54
CA PHE A 7 22.42 24.43 10.69
C PHE A 7 21.63 23.76 9.57
N TYR A 8 22.24 22.77 8.93
CA TYR A 8 21.62 21.92 7.93
C TYR A 8 21.60 20.44 8.38
N PRO A 9 20.49 19.69 8.16
CA PRO A 9 19.19 20.12 7.66
C PRO A 9 18.47 21.14 8.58
N PRO A 10 17.45 21.88 8.12
CA PRO A 10 16.77 22.90 8.92
C PRO A 10 15.86 22.32 10.03
N SER A 11 15.35 21.12 9.86
CA SER A 11 14.54 20.40 10.86
C SER A 11 15.19 19.06 11.23
N VAL A 12 14.87 18.55 12.43
CA VAL A 12 15.35 17.25 12.94
C VAL A 12 14.51 16.09 12.39
N ALA A 13 13.27 16.37 11.99
CA ALA A 13 12.42 15.43 11.29
C ALA A 13 11.72 16.12 10.12
N SER A 14 11.39 15.35 9.08
CA SER A 14 10.54 15.78 7.98
C SER A 14 9.58 14.67 7.61
N LEU A 15 8.37 15.07 7.19
CA LEU A 15 7.36 14.16 6.67
C LEU A 15 7.34 14.29 5.15
N GLY A 16 7.47 13.16 4.45
CA GLY A 16 7.30 13.08 3.00
C GLY A 16 5.82 13.12 2.59
N GLU A 17 5.58 13.30 1.29
CA GLU A 17 4.21 13.29 0.76
C GLU A 17 3.55 11.91 0.92
N PRO A 18 2.26 11.85 1.31
CA PRO A 18 1.56 10.59 1.44
C PRO A 18 1.41 9.86 0.09
N ALA A 19 1.74 8.57 0.08
CA ALA A 19 1.62 7.68 -1.07
C ALA A 19 0.65 6.53 -0.78
N ILE A 20 -0.06 6.06 -1.81
CA ILE A 20 -0.95 4.90 -1.68
C ILE A 20 -0.21 3.65 -2.18
N MET A 21 -0.01 2.69 -1.29
CA MET A 21 0.48 1.35 -1.61
C MET A 21 -0.67 0.35 -1.52
N ARG A 22 -1.39 0.19 -2.64
CA ARG A 22 -2.56 -0.70 -2.79
C ARG A 22 -3.58 -0.47 -1.67
N ASP A 23 -3.52 -1.22 -0.58
CA ASP A 23 -4.49 -1.20 0.52
C ASP A 23 -4.25 -0.06 1.53
N LEU A 24 -3.01 0.43 1.65
CA LEU A 24 -2.58 1.38 2.66
C LEU A 24 -2.19 2.75 2.08
N ARG A 25 -2.44 3.81 2.84
CA ARG A 25 -1.87 5.15 2.62
C ARG A 25 -0.72 5.30 3.61
N LEU A 26 0.47 5.57 3.09
CA LEU A 26 1.72 5.59 3.82
C LEU A 26 2.32 6.99 3.77
N ALA A 27 3.00 7.40 4.83
CA ALA A 27 3.82 8.61 4.86
C ALA A 27 5.22 8.25 5.34
N GLN A 28 6.24 8.79 4.67
CA GLN A 28 7.62 8.57 5.05
C GLN A 28 8.04 9.59 6.12
N LEU A 29 8.44 9.12 7.30
CA LEU A 29 9.10 9.95 8.30
C LEU A 29 10.62 9.85 8.14
N VAL A 30 11.29 10.97 7.92
CA VAL A 30 12.76 11.04 7.85
C VAL A 30 13.28 11.76 9.09
N ILE A 31 14.23 11.15 9.78
CA ILE A 31 14.87 11.70 10.98
C ILE A 31 16.32 12.04 10.66
N TYR A 32 16.73 13.26 11.02
CA TYR A 32 18.07 13.82 10.86
C TYR A 32 18.71 14.01 12.24
N PRO A 33 19.37 12.98 12.80
CA PRO A 33 19.95 13.06 14.15
C PRO A 33 21.21 13.94 14.23
N LEU A 34 21.73 14.37 13.07
CA LEU A 34 22.94 15.16 12.94
C LEU A 34 22.62 16.45 12.20
N ARG A 35 23.04 17.58 12.77
CA ARG A 35 22.89 18.91 12.14
C ARG A 35 24.20 19.65 12.20
N TYR A 36 24.66 20.14 11.06
CA TYR A 36 25.97 20.77 10.94
C TYR A 36 25.85 22.21 10.48
N ASN A 37 26.61 23.11 11.11
CA ASN A 37 26.82 24.48 10.64
C ASN A 37 28.24 24.59 10.05
N PRO A 38 28.39 24.81 8.73
CA PRO A 38 29.69 24.80 8.07
C PRO A 38 30.55 26.04 8.36
N VAL A 39 29.94 27.19 8.64
CA VAL A 39 30.66 28.45 8.92
C VAL A 39 31.24 28.41 10.33
N ARG A 40 30.43 27.95 11.30
CA ARG A 40 30.84 27.86 12.72
C ARG A 40 31.60 26.59 13.06
N ARG A 41 31.57 25.59 12.19
CA ARG A 41 32.13 24.24 12.41
C ARG A 41 31.55 23.55 13.64
N GLU A 42 30.27 23.79 13.90
CA GLU A 42 29.53 23.20 15.02
C GLU A 42 28.66 22.05 14.51
N LEU A 43 28.71 20.90 15.20
CA LEU A 43 27.86 19.73 14.94
C LEU A 43 26.94 19.50 16.15
N HIS A 44 25.64 19.54 15.92
CA HIS A 44 24.65 19.09 16.88
C HIS A 44 24.33 17.62 16.64
N VAL A 45 24.40 16.84 17.72
CA VAL A 45 24.09 15.41 17.74
C VAL A 45 22.92 15.18 18.69
N TYR A 46 21.78 14.75 18.16
CA TYR A 46 20.60 14.43 18.94
C TYR A 46 20.63 12.95 19.31
N GLN A 47 20.76 12.65 20.59
CA GLN A 47 20.79 11.27 21.09
C GLN A 47 19.39 10.68 21.27
N ASN A 48 18.40 11.54 21.58
CA ASN A 48 17.01 11.16 21.72
C ASN A 48 16.16 12.13 20.90
N VAL A 49 15.28 11.59 20.06
CA VAL A 49 14.33 12.36 19.25
C VAL A 49 12.96 11.75 19.48
N GLU A 50 12.05 12.54 20.04
CA GLU A 50 10.65 12.18 20.19
C GLU A 50 9.85 12.87 19.09
N VAL A 51 9.03 12.10 18.37
CA VAL A 51 8.23 12.59 17.25
C VAL A 51 6.79 12.18 17.48
N GLU A 52 5.89 13.16 17.49
CA GLU A 52 4.44 12.95 17.49
C GLU A 52 3.90 13.13 16.07
N VAL A 53 3.18 12.13 15.58
CA VAL A 53 2.51 12.17 14.28
C VAL A 53 1.01 12.24 14.50
N VAL A 54 0.40 13.37 14.11
CA VAL A 54 -1.04 13.61 14.23
C VAL A 54 -1.70 13.43 12.87
N PHE A 55 -2.69 12.54 12.80
CA PHE A 55 -3.52 12.35 11.61
C PHE A 55 -4.65 13.38 11.59
N THR A 56 -4.83 14.06 10.46
CA THR A 56 -5.86 15.09 10.25
C THR A 56 -6.80 14.65 9.12
N ASP A 57 -8.03 15.18 9.12
CA ASP A 57 -9.11 14.72 8.22
C ASP A 57 -8.96 15.24 6.78
N ASP A 58 -8.28 16.37 6.56
CA ASP A 58 -8.04 16.94 5.24
C ASP A 58 -6.70 16.47 4.66
N GLY A 59 -6.71 15.82 3.48
CA GLY A 59 -5.45 15.32 2.92
C GLY A 59 -5.39 15.13 1.41
N THR A 60 -4.19 15.22 0.85
CA THR A 60 -3.89 14.74 -0.51
C THR A 60 -3.92 13.20 -0.54
N ASN A 61 -4.43 12.62 -1.64
CA ASN A 61 -4.54 11.16 -1.82
C ASN A 61 -5.45 10.46 -0.79
N GLU A 62 -6.62 11.03 -0.51
CA GLU A 62 -7.66 10.33 0.25
C GLU A 62 -8.11 9.07 -0.47
N LYS A 63 -8.12 7.95 0.27
CA LYS A 63 -8.57 6.68 -0.26
C LYS A 63 -10.05 6.49 0.08
N GLY A 64 -10.93 6.80 -0.87
CA GLY A 64 -12.38 6.76 -0.67
C GLY A 64 -12.97 5.39 -0.32
N MET A 65 -12.25 4.29 -0.54
CA MET A 65 -12.67 2.94 -0.15
C MET A 65 -11.50 2.18 0.48
N MET A 66 -11.46 2.15 1.81
CA MET A 66 -10.50 1.33 2.54
C MET A 66 -11.02 -0.10 2.68
N ARG A 67 -10.32 -1.06 2.06
CA ARG A 67 -10.57 -2.49 2.31
C ARG A 67 -10.20 -2.80 3.75
N ARG A 68 -11.12 -3.46 4.45
CA ARG A 68 -10.92 -3.91 5.84
C ARG A 68 -9.85 -4.99 5.95
N ARG A 69 -9.81 -5.90 4.97
CA ARG A 69 -8.85 -7.01 4.91
C ARG A 69 -7.75 -6.71 3.89
N PRO A 70 -6.47 -6.77 4.28
CA PRO A 70 -5.36 -6.63 3.35
C PRO A 70 -5.25 -7.88 2.47
N SER A 71 -4.73 -7.72 1.25
CA SER A 71 -4.42 -8.85 0.38
C SER A 71 -3.39 -9.78 1.02
N ALA A 72 -3.65 -11.09 1.01
CA ALA A 72 -2.75 -12.09 1.59
C ALA A 72 -1.31 -12.01 1.04
N SER A 73 -1.16 -11.66 -0.24
CA SER A 73 0.14 -11.49 -0.90
C SER A 73 0.91 -10.24 -0.46
N PHE A 74 0.26 -9.26 0.16
CA PHE A 74 0.86 -8.00 0.58
C PHE A 74 1.02 -7.90 2.10
N GLU A 75 0.39 -8.79 2.88
CA GLU A 75 0.42 -8.78 4.35
C GLU A 75 1.86 -8.75 4.90
N GLU A 76 2.74 -9.63 4.41
CA GLU A 76 4.13 -9.71 4.85
C GLU A 76 4.94 -8.46 4.44
N LEU A 77 4.63 -7.91 3.26
CA LEU A 77 5.24 -6.67 2.79
C LEU A 77 4.83 -5.48 3.66
N TYR A 78 3.54 -5.40 4.06
CA TYR A 78 3.05 -4.35 4.93
C TYR A 78 3.66 -4.43 6.32
N ARG A 79 3.72 -5.63 6.90
CA ARG A 79 4.34 -5.87 8.21
C ARG A 79 5.83 -5.50 8.25
N SER A 80 6.55 -5.64 7.13
CA SER A 80 7.98 -5.29 7.06
C SER A 80 8.26 -3.82 6.74
N LEU A 81 7.36 -3.14 6.00
CA LEU A 81 7.57 -1.75 5.58
C LEU A 81 6.94 -0.71 6.51
N VAL A 82 5.83 -1.04 7.18
CA VAL A 82 5.03 -0.09 7.93
C VAL A 82 5.26 -0.29 9.41
N LEU A 83 5.90 0.70 10.04
CA LEU A 83 6.32 0.63 11.44
C LEU A 83 5.17 0.31 12.41
N ASN A 84 4.01 0.95 12.22
CA ASN A 84 2.84 0.82 13.08
C ASN A 84 1.75 -0.07 12.44
N TYR A 85 2.12 -1.04 11.59
CA TYR A 85 1.13 -1.84 10.86
C TYR A 85 0.15 -2.59 11.76
N ASP A 86 0.65 -3.20 12.84
CA ASP A 86 -0.16 -3.99 13.76
C ASP A 86 -1.17 -3.12 14.54
N GLU A 87 -0.84 -1.85 14.78
CA GLU A 87 -1.71 -0.88 15.45
C GLU A 87 -2.90 -0.46 14.57
N LEU A 88 -2.79 -0.62 13.24
CA LEU A 88 -3.87 -0.28 12.30
C LEU A 88 -5.05 -1.27 12.36
N GLY A 89 -4.90 -2.42 13.04
CA GLY A 89 -5.96 -3.43 13.18
C GLY A 89 -6.36 -4.13 11.89
N ARG A 90 -5.65 -3.93 10.77
CA ARG A 90 -6.01 -4.45 9.44
C ARG A 90 -5.87 -5.97 9.31
N GLY A 91 -4.96 -6.59 10.07
CA GLY A 91 -4.76 -8.04 10.07
C GLY A 91 -5.71 -8.81 10.99
N VAL A 92 -6.48 -8.13 11.84
CA VAL A 92 -7.33 -8.77 12.87
C VAL A 92 -8.47 -9.57 12.25
N ASP A 93 -9.06 -9.04 11.17
CA ASP A 93 -10.14 -9.71 10.43
C ASP A 93 -9.63 -10.76 9.43
N GLY A 94 -8.32 -11.03 9.42
CA GLY A 94 -7.64 -11.91 8.48
C GLY A 94 -7.32 -11.26 7.14
N VAL A 95 -6.71 -12.05 6.25
CA VAL A 95 -6.30 -11.61 4.90
C VAL A 95 -7.33 -11.99 3.84
N GLU A 96 -7.47 -11.14 2.83
CA GLU A 96 -8.28 -11.43 1.65
C GLU A 96 -7.44 -12.17 0.61
N ARG A 97 -7.94 -13.33 0.15
CA ARG A 97 -7.41 -14.02 -1.03
C ARG A 97 -8.25 -13.60 -2.23
N GLY A 98 -7.58 -13.18 -3.31
CA GLY A 98 -8.28 -12.84 -4.55
C GLY A 98 -8.95 -14.05 -5.21
N SER A 99 -9.81 -13.78 -6.18
CA SER A 99 -10.48 -14.77 -7.02
C SER A 99 -9.99 -14.68 -8.47
N TYR A 100 -10.27 -15.71 -9.26
CA TYR A 100 -10.11 -15.69 -10.71
C TYR A 100 -11.46 -15.48 -11.37
N LEU A 101 -11.56 -14.45 -12.22
CA LEU A 101 -12.63 -14.33 -13.19
C LEU A 101 -12.06 -14.67 -14.58
N ILE A 102 -12.52 -15.77 -15.16
CA ILE A 102 -12.11 -16.24 -16.47
C ILE A 102 -13.23 -15.91 -17.44
N ILE A 103 -13.01 -14.92 -18.30
CA ILE A 103 -13.92 -14.55 -19.38
C ILE A 103 -13.48 -15.27 -20.64
N THR A 104 -14.36 -16.06 -21.24
CA THR A 104 -14.06 -16.82 -22.45
C THR A 104 -15.22 -16.77 -23.44
N HIS A 105 -14.93 -16.98 -24.72
CA HIS A 105 -16.00 -17.19 -25.70
C HIS A 105 -16.71 -18.50 -25.40
N ASP A 106 -18.02 -18.55 -25.62
CA ASP A 106 -18.87 -19.73 -25.40
C ASP A 106 -18.32 -21.03 -25.99
N GLN A 107 -17.65 -20.94 -27.14
CA GLN A 107 -17.06 -22.08 -27.84
C GLN A 107 -15.82 -22.66 -27.14
N PHE A 108 -15.22 -21.93 -26.19
CA PHE A 108 -13.98 -22.28 -25.50
C PHE A 108 -14.17 -22.58 -24.00
N ILE A 109 -15.42 -22.77 -23.55
CA ILE A 109 -15.72 -23.06 -22.14
C ILE A 109 -15.16 -24.42 -21.72
N GLU A 110 -15.32 -25.43 -22.56
CA GLU A 110 -14.86 -26.80 -22.25
C GLU A 110 -13.33 -26.88 -22.26
N GLU A 111 -12.68 -26.15 -23.16
CA GLU A 111 -11.22 -26.08 -23.29
C GLU A 111 -10.57 -25.38 -22.11
N ILE A 112 -11.25 -24.41 -21.48
CA ILE A 112 -10.73 -23.70 -20.31
C ILE A 112 -11.04 -24.41 -18.99
N ALA A 113 -11.98 -25.36 -19.00
CA ALA A 113 -12.39 -26.10 -17.80
C ALA A 113 -11.23 -26.78 -17.05
N PRO A 114 -10.22 -27.42 -17.71
CA PRO A 114 -9.07 -27.99 -17.02
C PRO A 114 -8.25 -26.95 -16.24
N LEU A 115 -8.09 -25.73 -16.79
CA LEU A 115 -7.38 -24.65 -16.11
C LEU A 115 -8.17 -24.15 -14.90
N ALA A 116 -9.47 -23.93 -15.06
CA ALA A 116 -10.35 -23.49 -13.99
C ALA A 116 -10.37 -24.51 -12.83
N GLU A 117 -10.48 -25.79 -13.15
CA GLU A 117 -10.44 -26.88 -12.17
C GLU A 117 -9.09 -26.97 -11.46
N TRP A 118 -7.99 -26.85 -12.21
CA TRP A 118 -6.65 -26.83 -11.62
C TRP A 118 -6.47 -25.69 -10.61
N LYS A 119 -7.02 -24.51 -10.91
CA LYS A 119 -6.98 -23.35 -10.00
C LYS A 119 -7.88 -23.56 -8.77
N ARG A 120 -9.08 -24.12 -8.94
CA ARG A 120 -9.96 -24.51 -7.81
C ARG A 120 -9.30 -25.55 -6.90
N ARG A 121 -8.65 -26.57 -7.46
CA ARG A 121 -7.88 -27.57 -6.70
C ARG A 121 -6.72 -26.96 -5.90
N LYS A 122 -6.17 -25.83 -6.34
CA LYS A 122 -5.15 -25.06 -5.61
C LYS A 122 -5.75 -24.18 -4.50
N GLY A 123 -7.06 -24.20 -4.31
CA GLY A 123 -7.78 -23.44 -3.28
C GLY A 123 -8.13 -22.01 -3.69
N TRP A 124 -8.14 -21.71 -4.99
CA TRP A 124 -8.63 -20.41 -5.49
C TRP A 124 -10.12 -20.48 -5.77
N ASP A 125 -10.82 -19.39 -5.48
CA ASP A 125 -12.17 -19.17 -6.00
C ASP A 125 -12.06 -18.79 -7.49
N VAL A 126 -12.83 -19.46 -8.35
CA VAL A 126 -12.73 -19.32 -9.81
C VAL A 126 -14.13 -19.27 -10.40
N VAL A 127 -14.46 -18.16 -11.04
CA VAL A 127 -15.68 -17.96 -11.80
C VAL A 127 -15.34 -17.98 -13.28
N VAL A 128 -16.01 -18.82 -14.05
CA VAL A 128 -15.90 -18.84 -15.51
C VAL A 128 -17.19 -18.26 -16.07
N THR A 129 -17.06 -17.18 -16.85
CA THR A 129 -18.21 -16.46 -17.41
C THR A 129 -18.08 -16.39 -18.93
N PRO A 130 -19.09 -16.84 -19.69
CA PRO A 130 -19.07 -16.73 -21.14
C PRO A 130 -19.31 -15.29 -21.60
N LEU A 131 -18.70 -14.90 -22.72
CA LEU A 131 -18.84 -13.56 -23.28
C LEU A 131 -20.31 -13.20 -23.60
N SER A 132 -21.14 -14.19 -23.94
CA SER A 132 -22.58 -14.03 -24.14
C SER A 132 -23.34 -13.49 -22.93
N VAL A 133 -22.85 -13.72 -21.71
CA VAL A 133 -23.48 -13.29 -20.45
C VAL A 133 -23.10 -11.86 -20.08
N ILE A 134 -21.93 -11.37 -20.51
CA ILE A 134 -21.37 -10.06 -20.09
C ILE A 134 -21.70 -8.94 -21.10
N GLY A 135 -22.19 -9.29 -22.29
CA GLY A 135 -22.48 -8.34 -23.36
C GLY A 135 -21.23 -7.83 -24.08
N SER A 136 -21.42 -7.27 -25.28
CA SER A 136 -20.34 -6.80 -26.17
C SER A 136 -19.69 -5.47 -25.75
N SER A 137 -20.07 -4.92 -24.59
CA SER A 137 -19.52 -3.67 -24.02
C SER A 137 -19.53 -3.74 -22.48
N PRO A 138 -18.69 -4.60 -21.87
CA PRO A 138 -18.73 -4.82 -20.43
C PRO A 138 -18.29 -3.55 -19.69
N SER A 139 -19.13 -3.08 -18.77
CA SER A 139 -18.76 -2.03 -17.81
C SER A 139 -18.23 -2.64 -16.52
N ALA A 140 -17.46 -1.88 -15.73
CA ALA A 140 -16.91 -2.37 -14.46
C ALA A 140 -17.99 -2.76 -13.41
N THR A 141 -19.26 -2.49 -13.68
CA THR A 141 -20.42 -2.84 -12.86
C THR A 141 -21.10 -4.16 -13.26
N ASP A 142 -20.71 -4.78 -14.39
CA ASP A 142 -21.28 -6.04 -14.88
C ASP A 142 -20.48 -7.29 -14.43
N ILE A 143 -19.45 -7.09 -13.60
CA ILE A 143 -18.51 -8.11 -13.08
C ILE A 143 -18.30 -7.99 -11.57
#